data_AF-A0A524G9S0-F1
#
_entry.id   AF-A0A524G9S0-F1
#
_cell.length_a   1.000
_cell.length_b   1.000
_cell.length_c   1.000
_cell.angle_alpha   90.00
_cell.angle_beta   90.00
_cell.angle_gamma   90.00
#
_symmetry.space_group_name_H-M   'P 1'
#
loop_
_entity.id
_entity.type
_entity.pdbx_description
1 polymer ?
#
loop_
_entity_poly.entity_id
_entity_poly.type
_entity_poly.pdbx_seq_one_letter_code
_entity_poly.pdbx_strand_id
1 'polypeptide(L)'
;MRESDEFSDEEYRLEERKTEIKDTEKHLLTTDERDEIIRSYNSEHYEKPRDSDTVELKSEEKLPREDRGHIIRKYNAEHSEKLKISDKAESQMDVDSEEVRRLYLEDGLSLKKIGDKYGFKSGKPIKRILKAKGIEIRPVGFQAIEIDPEEAYRLYFDEKWDLKDVAAHFGCKTTTSLRRVFEEHGWKTRYQETYEKVIDPEEVFRLYNEEGLSLRKIGEHFGVSYHPIRQIFKEHDKPYGQEIQIDPEIIRFLYFEKRLPKDEVCNRLGISKKPFDRILEEQGWDARPVGFQSLEIDLDEFKRLYYDEELTLDDISKQLEVSITTLCRFREEHGLEIRDKASIRELRDRIFGKMCVTCGKPRAVIHKKDGVPHPVEILWRKKDLLTLNPEDWAALCKPCHRITHSLMKNYRCEWSKIEIALKELARNGAS
;
A
#
# COMPACT_ATOMS: atom_id res chain seq x y z
N MET A 1 -28.38 -22.95 20.71
CA MET A 1 -28.31 -21.74 19.89
C MET A 1 -27.23 -20.87 20.50
N ARG A 2 -26.03 -20.88 19.92
CA ARG A 2 -24.92 -20.01 20.34
C ARG A 2 -24.75 -18.98 19.23
N GLU A 3 -24.95 -17.72 19.58
CA GLU A 3 -24.68 -16.57 18.74
C GLU A 3 -23.18 -16.58 18.41
N SER A 4 -22.87 -16.65 17.12
CA SER A 4 -21.52 -16.54 16.60
C SER A 4 -21.14 -15.06 16.57
N ASP A 5 -20.13 -14.69 17.33
CA ASP A 5 -19.51 -13.36 17.29
C ASP A 5 -18.96 -13.11 15.87
N GLU A 6 -19.68 -12.29 15.11
CA GLU A 6 -19.24 -11.74 13.83
C GLU A 6 -18.06 -10.79 14.09
N PHE A 7 -16.86 -11.23 13.74
CA PHE A 7 -15.72 -10.35 13.59
C PHE A 7 -16.03 -9.33 12.48
N SER A 8 -16.09 -8.04 12.82
CA SER A 8 -16.39 -6.99 11.87
C SER A 8 -15.35 -6.93 10.74
N ASP A 9 -15.80 -6.83 9.48
CA ASP A 9 -15.00 -6.70 8.25
C ASP A 9 -13.92 -5.58 8.27
N GLU A 10 -13.99 -4.68 9.26
CA GLU A 10 -13.03 -3.60 9.49
C GLU A 10 -11.68 -4.11 10.01
N GLU A 11 -11.66 -5.23 10.76
CA GLU A 11 -10.44 -5.81 11.34
C GLU A 11 -9.61 -6.56 10.28
N TYR A 12 -10.28 -7.18 9.29
CA TYR A 12 -9.64 -7.83 8.14
C TYR A 12 -8.92 -6.83 7.22
N ARG A 13 -9.51 -5.64 7.02
CA ARG A 13 -8.92 -4.56 6.20
C ARG A 13 -7.69 -3.90 6.84
N LEU A 14 -7.52 -4.03 8.16
CA LEU A 14 -6.34 -3.53 8.88
C LEU A 14 -5.13 -4.48 8.81
N GLU A 15 -5.35 -5.77 8.54
CA GLU A 15 -4.26 -6.74 8.31
C GLU A 15 -3.72 -6.72 6.88
N GLU A 16 -4.56 -6.51 5.85
CA GLU A 16 -4.09 -6.38 4.47
C GLU A 16 -3.18 -5.15 4.28
N ARG A 17 -3.43 -4.04 4.98
CA ARG A 17 -2.54 -2.85 4.95
C ARG A 17 -1.18 -3.08 5.62
N LYS A 18 -1.01 -4.14 6.43
CA LYS A 18 0.29 -4.48 7.04
C LYS A 18 1.17 -5.32 6.12
N THR A 19 0.60 -5.91 5.07
CA THR A 19 1.33 -6.76 4.12
C THR A 19 1.74 -6.05 2.82
N GLU A 20 1.19 -4.88 2.50
CA GLU A 20 1.60 -4.06 1.35
C GLU A 20 2.87 -3.21 1.57
N ILE A 21 3.48 -3.25 2.77
CA ILE A 21 4.76 -2.58 3.04
C ILE A 21 5.83 -3.63 3.34
N LYS A 22 6.14 -4.48 2.36
CA LYS A 22 7.28 -5.40 2.42
C LYS A 22 8.04 -5.53 1.10
N ASP A 23 8.18 -4.41 0.39
CA ASP A 23 9.21 -4.26 -0.65
C ASP A 23 9.96 -2.91 -0.51
N THR A 24 10.25 -2.57 0.74
CA THR A 24 11.38 -1.71 1.05
C THR A 24 12.23 -2.45 2.08
N GLU A 25 13.15 -3.29 1.61
CA GLU A 25 14.46 -3.26 2.25
C GLU A 25 14.80 -1.77 2.41
N LYS A 26 14.94 -1.32 3.65
CA LYS A 26 15.20 0.08 3.98
C LYS A 26 16.53 0.48 3.36
N HIS A 27 16.51 0.84 2.09
CA HIS A 27 17.53 1.68 1.51
C HIS A 27 17.46 2.99 2.30
N LEU A 28 18.57 3.32 2.96
CA LEU A 28 18.71 4.53 3.79
C LEU A 28 18.57 5.83 2.98
N LEU A 29 18.48 5.70 1.65
CA LEU A 29 18.32 6.77 0.70
C LEU A 29 16.85 6.86 0.23
N THR A 30 16.31 8.07 0.29
CA THR A 30 15.11 8.44 -0.47
C THR A 30 15.32 8.20 -1.97
N THR A 31 14.23 8.18 -2.74
CA THR A 31 14.33 8.07 -4.21
C THR A 31 15.15 9.22 -4.78
N ASP A 32 14.94 10.44 -4.28
CA ASP A 32 15.63 11.64 -4.75
C ASP A 32 17.14 11.59 -4.46
N GLU A 33 17.55 11.12 -3.27
CA GLU A 33 18.98 10.96 -2.94
C GLU A 33 19.66 9.89 -3.79
N ARG A 34 18.95 8.81 -4.15
CA ARG A 34 19.46 7.81 -5.10
C ARG A 34 19.66 8.40 -6.48
N ASP A 35 18.71 9.21 -6.94
CA ASP A 35 18.77 9.84 -8.25
C ASP A 35 19.84 10.93 -8.32
N GLU A 36 20.08 11.66 -7.22
CA GLU A 36 21.18 12.62 -7.10
C GLU A 36 22.56 11.95 -7.22
N ILE A 37 22.75 10.80 -6.53
CA ILE A 37 23.99 10.02 -6.62
C ILE A 37 24.22 9.50 -8.04
N ILE A 38 23.16 9.00 -8.69
CA ILE A 38 23.22 8.53 -10.09
C ILE A 38 23.54 9.69 -11.04
N ARG A 39 22.93 10.86 -10.85
CA ARG A 39 23.21 12.07 -11.63
C ARG A 39 24.65 12.54 -11.48
N SER A 40 25.16 12.58 -10.25
CA SER A 40 26.55 12.98 -9.97
C SER A 40 27.54 12.04 -10.65
N TYR A 41 27.34 10.73 -10.52
CA TYR A 41 28.19 9.72 -11.15
C TYR A 41 28.18 9.83 -12.68
N ASN A 42 26.99 9.96 -13.29
CA ASN A 42 26.87 10.11 -14.72
C ASN A 42 27.53 11.41 -15.23
N SER A 43 27.47 12.49 -14.44
CA SER A 43 28.12 13.75 -14.79
C SER A 43 29.65 13.71 -14.74
N GLU A 44 30.21 12.86 -13.87
CA GLU A 44 31.67 12.69 -13.73
C GLU A 44 32.25 11.71 -14.74
N HIS A 45 31.45 10.81 -15.32
CA HIS A 45 31.95 9.70 -16.14
C HIS A 45 31.47 9.69 -17.59
N TYR A 46 30.50 10.52 -17.95
CA TYR A 46 30.12 10.73 -19.35
C TYR A 46 30.43 12.17 -19.75
N GLU A 47 31.55 12.37 -20.45
CA GLU A 47 31.79 13.63 -21.15
C GLU A 47 30.71 13.83 -22.23
N LYS A 48 29.99 14.95 -22.17
CA LYS A 48 29.07 15.33 -23.25
C LYS A 48 29.87 15.47 -24.55
N PRO A 49 29.43 14.87 -25.67
CA PRO A 49 29.99 15.19 -26.97
C PRO A 49 29.79 16.69 -27.24
N ARG A 50 30.89 17.41 -27.47
CA ARG A 50 30.84 18.71 -28.14
C ARG A 50 30.86 18.45 -29.64
N ASP A 51 29.70 18.48 -30.27
CA ASP A 51 29.43 19.39 -31.39
C ASP A 51 28.06 19.10 -31.99
N SER A 52 27.52 20.16 -32.59
CA SER A 52 26.22 20.25 -33.25
C SER A 52 26.08 19.20 -34.34
N ASP A 53 25.14 18.28 -34.15
CA ASP A 53 24.10 17.99 -35.14
C ASP A 53 22.98 17.18 -34.49
N THR A 54 21.74 17.60 -34.77
CA THR A 54 20.50 17.02 -34.26
C THR A 54 20.37 15.55 -34.65
N VAL A 55 20.62 14.66 -33.68
CA VAL A 55 20.24 13.25 -33.74
C VAL A 55 19.23 12.99 -32.63
N GLU A 56 18.09 12.40 -33.01
CA GLU A 56 17.03 11.96 -32.11
C GLU A 56 17.59 11.15 -30.94
N LEU A 57 17.41 11.67 -29.72
CA LEU A 57 17.75 11.00 -28.47
C LEU A 57 16.84 9.77 -28.29
N LYS A 58 17.32 8.62 -28.76
CA LYS A 58 16.81 7.31 -28.37
C LYS A 58 17.47 6.88 -27.07
N SER A 59 16.60 6.55 -26.11
CA SER A 59 16.83 5.76 -24.89
C SER A 59 17.96 6.21 -23.96
N GLU A 60 17.56 6.77 -22.81
CA GLU A 60 18.36 6.77 -21.58
C GLU A 60 18.83 5.34 -21.28
N GLU A 61 20.10 5.05 -21.58
CA GLU A 61 20.72 3.79 -21.28
C GLU A 61 20.89 3.70 -19.75
N LYS A 62 19.94 3.03 -19.10
CA LYS A 62 19.92 2.85 -17.65
C LYS A 62 21.15 2.02 -17.25
N LEU A 63 21.86 2.48 -16.21
CA LEU A 63 22.94 1.74 -15.55
C LEU A 63 22.61 0.24 -15.43
N PRO A 64 23.54 -0.66 -15.81
CA PRO A 64 23.37 -2.09 -15.58
C PRO A 64 22.99 -2.39 -14.13
N ARG A 65 22.05 -3.33 -13.93
CA ARG A 65 21.54 -3.69 -12.59
C ARG A 65 22.65 -4.03 -11.59
N GLU A 66 23.74 -4.62 -12.08
CA GLU A 66 24.88 -5.08 -11.29
C GLU A 66 25.69 -3.90 -10.72
N ASP A 67 25.92 -2.85 -11.51
CA ASP A 67 26.67 -1.66 -11.10
C ASP A 67 25.90 -0.83 -10.06
N ARG A 68 24.57 -0.76 -10.20
CA ARG A 68 23.70 -0.12 -9.21
C ARG A 68 23.79 -0.79 -7.83
N GLY A 69 23.88 -2.12 -7.82
CA GLY A 69 24.06 -2.89 -6.58
C GLY A 69 25.45 -2.72 -5.94
N HIS A 70 26.50 -2.51 -6.74
CA HIS A 70 27.85 -2.26 -6.23
C HIS A 70 27.96 -0.87 -5.57
N ILE A 71 27.42 0.17 -6.20
CA ILE A 71 27.42 1.55 -5.66
C ILE A 71 26.67 1.62 -4.33
N ILE A 72 25.49 1.00 -4.23
CA ILE A 72 24.70 0.96 -3.00
C ILE A 72 25.46 0.22 -1.88
N ARG A 73 26.14 -0.88 -2.18
CA ARG A 73 26.93 -1.63 -1.19
C ARG A 73 28.13 -0.83 -0.67
N LYS A 74 28.86 -0.16 -1.57
CA LYS A 74 29.99 0.71 -1.18
C LYS A 74 29.54 1.87 -0.31
N TYR A 75 28.47 2.57 -0.70
CA TYR A 75 27.89 3.66 0.09
C TYR A 75 27.42 3.18 1.48
N ASN A 76 26.71 2.05 1.54
CA ASN A 76 26.25 1.47 2.81
C ASN A 76 27.42 1.07 3.72
N ALA A 77 28.52 0.56 3.16
CA ALA A 77 29.72 0.20 3.94
C ALA A 77 30.37 1.44 4.57
N GLU A 78 30.58 2.50 3.78
CA GLU A 78 31.16 3.77 4.22
C GLU A 78 30.27 4.50 5.26
N HIS A 79 28.94 4.42 5.09
CA HIS A 79 28.00 4.98 6.07
C HIS A 79 27.86 4.14 7.35
N SER A 80 28.01 2.81 7.28
CA SER A 80 28.01 1.95 8.46
C SER A 80 29.17 2.29 9.40
N GLU A 81 30.34 2.65 8.85
CA GLU A 81 31.49 3.07 9.67
C GLU A 81 31.25 4.39 10.38
N LYS A 82 30.62 5.38 9.73
CA LYS A 82 30.23 6.64 10.37
C LYS A 82 29.22 6.45 11.50
N LEU A 83 28.28 5.51 11.36
CA LEU A 83 27.32 5.15 12.42
C LEU A 83 27.97 4.42 13.60
N LYS A 84 28.98 3.57 13.35
CA LYS A 84 29.77 2.96 14.43
C LYS A 84 30.52 4.01 15.25
N ILE A 85 30.93 5.13 14.62
CA ILE A 85 31.59 6.25 15.31
C ILE A 85 30.57 7.02 16.17
N SER A 86 29.35 7.28 15.69
CA SER A 86 28.32 7.95 16.50
C SER A 86 27.82 7.11 17.68
N ASP A 87 27.63 5.81 17.48
CA ASP A 87 27.21 4.88 18.53
C ASP A 87 28.27 4.69 19.64
N LYS A 88 29.54 4.95 19.30
CA LYS A 88 30.67 4.97 20.24
C LYS A 88 30.70 6.26 21.05
N ALA A 89 30.40 7.41 20.43
CA ALA A 89 30.29 8.70 21.11
C ALA A 89 29.09 8.76 22.08
N GLU A 90 27.92 8.21 21.72
CA GLU A 90 26.79 8.09 22.65
C GLU A 90 27.10 7.15 23.84
N SER A 91 28.01 6.18 23.69
CA SER A 91 28.36 5.27 24.80
C SER A 91 29.30 5.88 25.85
N GLN A 92 29.75 7.12 25.66
CA GLN A 92 30.76 7.78 26.48
C GLN A 92 30.19 8.85 27.43
N MET A 93 28.86 8.92 27.58
CA MET A 93 28.28 9.60 28.74
C MET A 93 28.57 8.75 29.99
N ASP A 94 29.11 9.39 31.02
CA ASP A 94 29.41 8.77 32.32
C ASP A 94 28.10 8.44 33.05
N VAL A 95 27.50 7.32 32.67
CA VAL A 95 26.27 6.81 33.25
C VAL A 95 26.66 5.85 34.36
N ASP A 96 26.32 6.20 35.60
CA ASP A 96 26.53 5.32 36.74
C ASP A 96 25.77 4.00 36.55
N SER A 97 26.55 2.94 36.37
CA SER A 97 26.04 1.59 36.14
C SER A 97 25.25 1.03 37.33
N GLU A 98 25.54 1.46 38.56
CA GLU A 98 24.80 1.00 39.75
C GLU A 98 23.42 1.66 39.84
N GLU A 99 23.32 2.96 39.53
CA GLU A 99 22.02 3.63 39.41
C GLU A 99 21.17 3.02 38.27
N VAL A 100 21.78 2.66 37.13
CA VAL A 100 21.07 1.94 36.05
C VAL A 100 20.56 0.58 36.53
N ARG A 101 21.35 -0.15 37.31
CA ARG A 101 20.95 -1.42 37.92
C ARG A 101 19.77 -1.22 38.90
N ARG A 102 19.85 -0.22 39.77
CA ARG A 102 18.80 0.14 40.74
C ARG A 102 17.48 0.49 40.03
N LEU A 103 17.54 1.40 39.06
CA LEU A 103 16.37 1.81 38.25
C LEU A 103 15.72 0.64 37.51
N TYR A 104 16.51 -0.36 37.11
CA TYR A 104 16.05 -1.49 36.34
C TYR A 104 15.44 -2.60 37.21
N LEU A 105 16.13 -2.99 38.28
CA LEU A 105 15.76 -4.11 39.15
C LEU A 105 14.80 -3.69 40.26
N GLU A 106 15.06 -2.55 40.91
CA GLU A 106 14.28 -2.08 42.06
C GLU A 106 13.12 -1.20 41.60
N ASP A 107 13.39 -0.17 40.79
CA ASP A 107 12.35 0.77 40.33
C ASP A 107 11.55 0.20 39.13
N GLY A 108 11.96 -0.95 38.59
CA GLY A 108 11.25 -1.68 37.54
C GLY A 108 11.17 -0.94 36.19
N LEU A 109 11.92 0.13 35.96
CA LEU A 109 11.81 0.97 34.75
C LEU A 109 12.24 0.24 33.48
N SER A 110 11.55 0.51 32.36
CA SER A 110 11.92 -0.05 31.07
C SER A 110 13.24 0.55 30.55
N LEU A 111 13.98 -0.21 29.75
CA LEU A 111 15.25 0.24 29.15
C LEU A 111 15.12 1.59 28.41
N LYS A 112 13.97 1.84 27.80
CA LYS A 112 13.66 3.10 27.12
C LYS A 112 13.50 4.24 28.13
N LYS A 113 12.70 4.06 29.20
CA LYS A 113 12.52 5.10 30.23
C LYS A 113 13.83 5.46 30.93
N ILE A 114 14.66 4.45 31.22
CA ILE A 114 16.01 4.69 31.74
C ILE A 114 16.84 5.46 30.70
N GLY A 115 16.78 5.05 29.44
CA GLY A 115 17.43 5.75 28.33
C GLY A 115 17.05 7.23 28.26
N ASP A 116 15.75 7.51 28.28
CA ASP A 116 15.18 8.87 28.25
C ASP A 116 15.67 9.70 29.46
N LYS A 117 15.78 9.11 30.67
CA LYS A 117 16.33 9.76 31.88
C LYS A 117 17.78 10.23 31.68
N TYR A 118 18.57 9.52 30.88
CA TYR A 118 19.96 9.86 30.56
C TYR A 118 20.14 10.54 29.20
N GLY A 119 19.05 10.95 28.53
CA GLY A 119 19.11 11.65 27.25
C GLY A 119 19.39 10.75 26.03
N PHE A 120 19.33 9.42 26.18
CA PHE A 120 19.47 8.49 25.07
C PHE A 120 18.18 8.41 24.24
N LYS A 121 18.32 8.43 22.91
CA LYS A 121 17.18 8.26 21.99
C LYS A 121 16.62 6.83 21.99
N SER A 122 17.33 5.86 22.57
CA SER A 122 16.92 4.45 22.61
C SER A 122 17.38 3.77 23.89
N GLY A 123 16.77 2.63 24.25
CA GLY A 123 17.20 1.80 25.37
C GLY A 123 18.41 0.89 25.08
N LYS A 124 19.02 0.97 23.88
CA LYS A 124 20.16 0.12 23.51
C LYS A 124 21.40 0.38 24.38
N PRO A 125 21.79 1.63 24.69
CA PRO A 125 22.93 1.89 25.57
C PRO A 125 22.73 1.27 26.96
N ILE A 126 21.54 1.45 27.56
CA ILE A 126 21.18 0.84 28.85
C ILE A 126 21.27 -0.68 28.79
N LYS A 127 20.79 -1.30 27.70
CA LYS A 127 20.93 -2.76 27.48
C LYS A 127 22.39 -3.21 27.49
N ARG A 128 23.31 -2.45 26.89
CA ARG A 128 24.75 -2.76 26.88
C ARG A 128 25.34 -2.65 28.29
N ILE A 129 24.98 -1.61 29.04
CA ILE A 129 25.44 -1.38 30.43
C ILE A 129 25.02 -2.55 31.33
N LEU A 130 23.74 -2.93 31.31
CA LEU A 130 23.22 -4.05 32.09
C LEU A 130 23.90 -5.38 31.72
N LYS A 131 24.08 -5.65 30.42
CA LYS A 131 24.80 -6.85 29.95
C LYS A 131 26.26 -6.88 30.39
N ALA A 132 26.97 -5.74 30.35
CA ALA A 132 28.36 -5.66 30.79
C ALA A 132 28.51 -5.97 32.30
N LYS A 133 27.45 -5.75 33.08
CA LYS A 133 27.35 -6.09 34.51
C LYS A 133 26.80 -7.49 34.77
N GLY A 134 26.55 -8.30 33.73
CA GLY A 134 25.99 -9.65 33.87
C GLY A 134 24.52 -9.68 34.29
N ILE A 135 23.78 -8.58 34.13
CA ILE A 135 22.35 -8.52 34.47
C ILE A 135 21.53 -9.01 33.27
N GLU A 136 20.71 -10.02 33.50
CA GLU A 136 19.80 -10.54 32.48
C GLU A 136 18.72 -9.53 32.12
N ILE A 137 18.46 -9.40 30.82
CA ILE A 137 17.47 -8.45 30.30
C ILE A 137 16.11 -9.13 30.31
N ARG A 138 15.18 -8.56 31.09
CA ARG A 138 13.75 -8.88 31.09
C ARG A 138 13.21 -9.00 29.66
N PRO A 139 12.37 -10.02 29.38
CA PRO A 139 11.81 -10.21 28.06
C PRO A 139 11.00 -8.98 27.61
N VAL A 140 10.92 -8.79 26.29
CA VAL A 140 10.18 -7.66 25.71
C VAL A 140 8.72 -7.73 26.15
N GLY A 141 8.18 -6.60 26.63
CA GLY A 141 6.80 -6.52 27.13
C GLY A 141 6.64 -6.86 28.62
N PHE A 142 7.72 -7.13 29.36
CA PHE A 142 7.66 -7.32 30.81
C PHE A 142 7.14 -6.04 31.50
N GLN A 143 6.00 -6.17 32.17
CA GLN A 143 5.54 -5.21 33.18
C GLN A 143 5.65 -5.90 34.55
N ALA A 144 6.32 -5.26 35.51
CA ALA A 144 6.29 -5.68 36.90
C ALA A 144 4.91 -5.28 37.46
N ILE A 145 3.90 -6.06 37.12
CA ILE A 145 2.57 -5.94 37.69
C ILE A 145 2.45 -7.13 38.64
N GLU A 146 2.16 -6.84 39.89
CA GLU A 146 1.84 -7.83 40.89
C GLU A 146 0.46 -8.39 40.54
N ILE A 147 0.43 -9.64 40.10
CA ILE A 147 -0.79 -10.39 39.77
C ILE A 147 -0.88 -11.48 40.83
N ASP A 148 -1.93 -11.43 41.63
CA ASP A 148 -2.28 -12.51 42.54
C ASP A 148 -2.69 -13.75 41.71
N PRO A 149 -1.91 -14.84 41.73
CA PRO A 149 -2.18 -16.02 40.91
C PRO A 149 -3.53 -16.67 41.22
N GLU A 150 -3.90 -16.77 42.49
CA GLU A 150 -5.14 -17.40 42.94
C GLU A 150 -6.36 -16.59 42.49
N GLU A 151 -6.30 -15.27 42.60
CA GLU A 151 -7.37 -14.39 42.12
C GLU A 151 -7.48 -14.42 40.59
N ALA A 152 -6.35 -14.41 39.89
CA ALA A 152 -6.30 -14.57 38.45
C ALA A 152 -6.90 -15.91 37.99
N TYR A 153 -6.64 -16.99 38.73
CA TYR A 153 -7.24 -18.30 38.52
C TYR A 153 -8.74 -18.25 38.73
N ARG A 154 -9.22 -17.69 39.85
CA ARG A 154 -10.64 -17.58 40.20
C ARG A 154 -11.42 -16.81 39.14
N LEU A 155 -10.96 -15.62 38.77
CA LEU A 155 -11.61 -14.79 37.75
C LEU A 155 -11.66 -15.51 36.39
N TYR A 156 -10.57 -16.16 36.00
CA TYR A 156 -10.52 -16.86 34.72
C TYR A 156 -11.28 -18.18 34.74
N PHE A 157 -10.94 -19.14 35.60
CA PHE A 157 -11.53 -20.48 35.58
C PHE A 157 -12.89 -20.59 36.25
N ASP A 158 -13.12 -19.92 37.38
CA ASP A 158 -14.36 -20.05 38.13
C ASP A 158 -15.43 -19.08 37.61
N GLU A 159 -15.07 -17.80 37.48
CA GLU A 159 -15.99 -16.77 36.99
C GLU A 159 -16.06 -16.66 35.46
N LYS A 160 -15.24 -17.42 34.73
CA LYS A 160 -15.24 -17.50 33.27
C LYS A 160 -14.93 -16.19 32.53
N TRP A 161 -14.26 -15.24 33.16
CA TRP A 161 -13.81 -14.02 32.49
C TRP A 161 -12.88 -14.36 31.32
N ASP A 162 -12.79 -13.47 30.33
CA ASP A 162 -11.83 -13.61 29.25
C ASP A 162 -10.42 -13.17 29.71
N LEU A 163 -9.36 -13.59 29.01
CA LEU A 163 -7.99 -13.23 29.41
C LEU A 163 -7.72 -11.71 29.35
N LYS A 164 -8.45 -10.97 28.50
CA LYS A 164 -8.27 -9.53 28.33
C LYS A 164 -8.88 -8.78 29.51
N ASP A 165 -10.06 -9.19 29.97
CA ASP A 165 -10.78 -8.63 31.11
C ASP A 165 -10.02 -8.91 32.40
N VAL A 166 -9.52 -10.14 32.58
CA VAL A 166 -8.65 -10.46 33.72
C VAL A 166 -7.37 -9.62 33.67
N ALA A 167 -6.72 -9.49 32.50
CA ALA A 167 -5.55 -8.63 32.37
C ALA A 167 -5.86 -7.16 32.70
N ALA A 168 -7.00 -6.64 32.23
CA ALA A 168 -7.44 -5.28 32.50
C ALA A 168 -7.75 -5.06 33.99
N HIS A 169 -8.33 -6.07 34.67
CA HIS A 169 -8.57 -6.05 36.12
C HIS A 169 -7.27 -5.82 36.91
N PHE A 170 -6.16 -6.47 36.50
CA PHE A 170 -4.83 -6.26 37.09
C PHE A 170 -4.08 -5.05 36.51
N GLY A 171 -4.70 -4.23 35.66
CA GLY A 171 -4.04 -3.08 35.02
C GLY A 171 -2.98 -3.45 33.97
N CYS A 172 -2.98 -4.70 33.49
CA CYS A 172 -2.09 -5.16 32.42
C CYS A 172 -2.55 -4.65 31.06
N LYS A 173 -1.62 -4.14 30.25
CA LYS A 173 -1.94 -3.70 28.88
C LYS A 173 -2.11 -4.85 27.89
N THR A 174 -1.54 -6.00 28.19
CA THR A 174 -1.59 -7.20 27.34
C THR A 174 -1.81 -8.43 28.21
N THR A 175 -2.28 -9.52 27.59
CA THR A 175 -2.49 -10.81 28.28
C THR A 175 -1.18 -11.56 28.56
N THR A 176 -0.02 -10.99 28.20
CA THR A 176 1.28 -11.68 28.28
C THR A 176 1.70 -11.93 29.73
N SER A 177 1.51 -10.94 30.62
CA SER A 177 1.81 -11.09 32.06
C SER A 177 0.96 -12.19 32.68
N LEU A 178 -0.34 -12.23 32.34
CA LEU A 178 -1.26 -13.24 32.84
C LEU A 178 -0.91 -14.65 32.35
N ARG A 179 -0.57 -14.81 31.06
CA ARG A 179 -0.10 -16.10 30.51
C ARG A 179 1.17 -16.59 31.20
N ARG A 180 2.08 -15.68 31.54
CA ARG A 180 3.30 -16.02 32.27
C ARG A 180 2.98 -16.54 33.68
N VAL A 181 2.11 -15.86 34.42
CA VAL A 181 1.67 -16.33 35.75
C VAL A 181 1.07 -17.73 35.65
N PHE A 182 0.23 -17.98 34.64
CA PHE A 182 -0.34 -19.31 34.43
C PHE A 182 0.75 -20.34 34.12
N GLU A 183 1.70 -20.03 33.25
CA GLU A 183 2.83 -20.91 32.92
C GLU A 183 3.72 -21.20 34.14
N GLU A 184 4.04 -20.20 34.95
CA GLU A 184 4.82 -20.32 36.20
C GLU A 184 4.14 -21.24 37.23
N HIS A 185 2.80 -21.28 37.24
CA HIS A 185 2.01 -22.15 38.11
C HIS A 185 1.59 -23.46 37.45
N GLY A 186 2.04 -23.72 36.21
CA GLY A 186 1.69 -24.92 35.45
C GLY A 186 0.22 -24.99 35.00
N TRP A 187 -0.49 -23.87 34.97
CA TRP A 187 -1.86 -23.77 34.50
C TRP A 187 -1.92 -23.55 32.98
N LYS A 188 -2.78 -24.31 32.30
CA LYS A 188 -3.06 -24.14 30.87
C LYS A 188 -4.28 -23.26 30.68
N THR A 189 -4.26 -22.37 29.70
CA THR A 189 -5.44 -21.55 29.37
C THR A 189 -6.62 -22.43 28.94
N ARG A 190 -7.87 -21.95 29.07
CA ARG A 190 -9.06 -22.69 28.59
C ARG A 190 -8.96 -23.04 27.11
N TYR A 191 -8.35 -22.15 26.33
CA TYR A 191 -8.07 -22.39 24.91
C TYR A 191 -7.12 -23.57 24.72
N GLN A 192 -6.04 -23.65 25.50
CA GLN A 192 -5.08 -24.75 25.47
C GLN A 192 -5.72 -26.08 25.86
N GLU A 193 -6.46 -26.11 26.96
CA GLU A 193 -7.15 -27.32 27.38
C GLU A 193 -8.22 -27.80 26.38
N THR A 194 -8.88 -26.86 25.70
CA THR A 194 -9.93 -27.20 24.73
C THR A 194 -9.33 -27.91 23.52
N TYR A 195 -8.24 -27.40 22.92
CA TYR A 195 -7.68 -28.06 21.74
C TYR A 195 -6.96 -29.37 22.08
N GLU A 196 -6.29 -29.46 23.23
CA GLU A 196 -5.62 -30.70 23.65
C GLU A 196 -6.62 -31.86 23.92
N LYS A 197 -7.86 -31.54 24.29
CA LYS A 197 -8.92 -32.54 24.53
C LYS A 197 -9.70 -32.92 23.27
N VAL A 198 -9.76 -32.03 22.28
CA VAL A 198 -10.64 -32.17 21.11
C VAL A 198 -9.89 -32.65 19.87
N ILE A 199 -8.58 -32.35 19.76
CA ILE A 199 -7.81 -32.60 18.55
C ILE A 199 -6.84 -33.75 18.79
N ASP A 200 -7.15 -34.90 18.18
CA ASP A 200 -6.27 -36.07 18.15
C ASP A 200 -5.07 -35.82 17.20
N PRO A 201 -3.82 -35.76 17.69
CA PRO A 201 -2.64 -35.51 16.86
C PRO A 201 -2.49 -36.52 15.72
N GLU A 202 -2.79 -37.79 15.98
CA GLU A 202 -2.73 -38.88 15.02
C GLU A 202 -3.68 -38.65 13.85
N GLU A 203 -4.91 -38.26 14.13
CA GLU A 203 -5.90 -37.92 13.11
C GLU A 203 -5.49 -36.68 12.31
N VAL A 204 -4.93 -35.66 12.97
CA VAL A 204 -4.35 -34.50 12.28
C VAL A 204 -3.26 -34.93 11.29
N PHE A 205 -2.38 -35.84 11.67
CA PHE A 205 -1.32 -36.34 10.79
C PHE A 205 -1.86 -37.22 9.67
N ARG A 206 -2.92 -38.00 9.90
CA ARG A 206 -3.60 -38.81 8.88
C ARG A 206 -4.26 -37.91 7.83
N LEU A 207 -5.07 -36.94 8.26
CA LEU A 207 -5.72 -35.95 7.39
C LEU A 207 -4.70 -35.15 6.57
N TYR A 208 -3.54 -34.86 7.16
CA TYR A 208 -2.49 -34.13 6.46
C TYR A 208 -1.71 -35.00 5.47
N ASN A 209 -1.23 -36.17 5.88
CA ASN A 209 -0.31 -36.97 5.07
C ASN A 209 -1.00 -37.89 4.08
N GLU A 210 -2.16 -38.45 4.45
CA GLU A 210 -2.87 -39.44 3.63
C GLU A 210 -3.94 -38.77 2.77
N GLU A 211 -4.68 -37.80 3.34
CA GLU A 211 -5.74 -37.09 2.61
C GLU A 211 -5.26 -35.78 1.94
N GLY A 212 -4.02 -35.34 2.22
CA GLY A 212 -3.43 -34.14 1.61
C GLY A 212 -4.16 -32.84 1.98
N LEU A 213 -4.89 -32.81 3.10
CA LEU A 213 -5.62 -31.62 3.51
C LEU A 213 -4.67 -30.54 4.02
N SER A 214 -4.97 -29.29 3.68
CA SER A 214 -4.23 -28.14 4.22
C SER A 214 -4.52 -27.95 5.71
N LEU A 215 -3.58 -27.37 6.46
CA LEU A 215 -3.76 -27.10 7.91
C LEU A 215 -5.03 -26.30 8.22
N ARG A 216 -5.50 -25.48 7.27
CA ARG A 216 -6.74 -24.71 7.38
C ARG A 216 -7.97 -25.61 7.26
N LYS A 217 -8.04 -26.48 6.25
CA LYS A 217 -9.13 -27.47 6.09
C LYS A 217 -9.17 -28.43 7.28
N ILE A 218 -8.01 -28.83 7.81
CA ILE A 218 -7.93 -29.64 9.03
C ILE A 218 -8.49 -28.84 10.22
N GLY A 219 -8.12 -27.56 10.37
CA GLY A 219 -8.71 -26.71 11.40
C GLY A 219 -10.24 -26.63 11.31
N GLU A 220 -10.77 -26.40 10.10
CA GLU A 220 -12.21 -26.39 9.83
C GLU A 220 -12.87 -27.74 10.18
N HIS A 221 -12.22 -28.86 9.88
CA HIS A 221 -12.69 -30.21 10.26
C HIS A 221 -12.86 -30.36 11.78
N PHE A 222 -11.95 -29.81 12.57
CA PHE A 222 -12.01 -29.82 14.04
C PHE A 222 -12.77 -28.62 14.64
N GLY A 223 -13.35 -27.73 13.83
CA GLY A 223 -14.04 -26.52 14.30
C GLY A 223 -13.11 -25.50 14.99
N VAL A 224 -11.83 -25.48 14.64
CA VAL A 224 -10.81 -24.58 15.20
C VAL A 224 -10.09 -23.79 14.11
N SER A 225 -9.35 -22.75 14.51
CA SER A 225 -8.43 -22.09 13.58
C SER A 225 -7.28 -23.03 13.17
N TYR A 226 -6.50 -22.66 12.16
CA TYR A 226 -5.32 -23.46 11.75
C TYR A 226 -4.16 -23.42 12.76
N HIS A 227 -4.21 -22.54 13.77
CA HIS A 227 -3.10 -22.33 14.71
C HIS A 227 -2.86 -23.53 15.65
N PRO A 228 -3.87 -24.13 16.30
CA PRO A 228 -3.73 -25.38 17.03
C PRO A 228 -3.12 -26.51 16.20
N ILE A 229 -3.59 -26.67 14.95
CA ILE A 229 -3.06 -27.69 14.04
C ILE A 229 -1.56 -27.45 13.80
N ARG A 230 -1.16 -26.21 13.52
CA ARG A 230 0.26 -25.85 13.38
C ARG A 230 1.08 -26.14 14.65
N GLN A 231 0.50 -25.88 15.82
CA GLN A 231 1.15 -26.12 17.10
C GLN A 231 1.39 -27.62 17.34
N ILE A 232 0.42 -28.48 17.02
CA ILE A 232 0.55 -29.94 17.09
C ILE A 232 1.75 -30.43 16.28
N PHE A 233 1.91 -29.95 15.04
CA PHE A 233 3.09 -30.28 14.22
C PHE A 233 4.40 -29.82 14.84
N LYS A 234 4.42 -28.62 15.44
CA LYS A 234 5.62 -28.06 16.10
C LYS A 234 5.99 -28.86 17.35
N GLU A 235 5.03 -29.28 18.15
CA GLU A 235 5.24 -30.05 19.38
C GLU A 235 5.74 -31.47 19.09
N HIS A 236 5.33 -32.06 17.97
CA HIS A 236 5.73 -33.40 17.55
C HIS A 236 6.94 -33.41 16.60
N ASP A 237 7.60 -32.27 16.40
CA ASP A 237 8.74 -32.07 15.48
C ASP A 237 8.49 -32.64 14.07
N LYS A 238 7.24 -32.57 13.60
CA LYS A 238 6.87 -33.01 12.26
C LYS A 238 6.96 -31.85 11.28
N PRO A 239 7.64 -32.02 10.13
CA PRO A 239 7.63 -31.00 9.10
C PRO A 239 6.21 -30.82 8.57
N TYR A 240 5.83 -29.57 8.37
CA TYR A 240 4.59 -29.18 7.70
C TYR A 240 4.95 -28.14 6.64
N GLY A 241 4.25 -28.22 5.51
CA GLY A 241 4.59 -27.50 4.29
C GLY A 241 4.78 -28.41 3.09
N GLN A 242 4.08 -29.55 3.04
CA GLN A 242 3.96 -30.35 1.81
C GLN A 242 3.73 -29.42 0.63
N GLU A 243 4.56 -29.59 -0.38
CA GLU A 243 4.27 -29.05 -1.69
C GLU A 243 2.98 -29.72 -2.15
N ILE A 244 1.90 -28.94 -2.20
CA ILE A 244 0.66 -29.44 -2.78
C ILE A 244 1.02 -29.83 -4.22
N GLN A 245 1.01 -31.13 -4.49
CA GLN A 245 1.21 -31.69 -5.82
C GLN A 245 -0.08 -31.42 -6.59
N ILE A 246 -0.09 -30.33 -7.35
CA ILE A 246 -1.20 -29.96 -8.21
C ILE A 246 -0.75 -30.29 -9.62
N ASP A 247 -1.55 -31.08 -10.33
CA ASP A 247 -1.34 -31.26 -11.76
C ASP A 247 -1.46 -29.90 -12.47
N PRO A 248 -0.37 -29.40 -13.10
CA PRO A 248 -0.40 -28.11 -13.80
C PRO A 248 -1.51 -28.02 -14.84
N GLU A 249 -1.90 -29.12 -15.47
CA GLU A 249 -2.95 -29.12 -16.51
C GLU A 249 -4.32 -28.75 -15.93
N ILE A 250 -4.58 -29.02 -14.65
CA ILE A 250 -5.83 -28.59 -13.99
C ILE A 250 -5.85 -27.07 -13.86
N ILE A 251 -4.72 -26.46 -13.48
CA ILE A 251 -4.59 -24.99 -13.45
C ILE A 251 -4.77 -24.43 -14.85
N ARG A 252 -4.15 -25.06 -15.86
CA ARG A 252 -4.25 -24.61 -17.25
C ARG A 252 -5.70 -24.59 -17.72
N PHE A 253 -6.42 -25.70 -17.53
CA PHE A 253 -7.82 -25.84 -17.89
C PHE A 253 -8.71 -24.82 -17.17
N LEU A 254 -8.60 -24.70 -15.84
CA LEU A 254 -9.47 -23.81 -15.07
C LEU A 254 -9.15 -22.32 -15.31
N TYR A 255 -7.88 -21.96 -15.42
CA TYR A 255 -7.43 -20.57 -15.49
C TYR A 255 -7.43 -20.01 -16.90
N PHE A 256 -6.91 -20.75 -17.90
CA PHE A 256 -6.80 -20.28 -19.27
C PHE A 256 -8.03 -20.67 -20.11
N GLU A 257 -8.47 -21.93 -20.06
CA GLU A 257 -9.57 -22.39 -20.92
C GLU A 257 -10.95 -21.99 -20.38
N LYS A 258 -11.21 -22.26 -19.10
CA LYS A 258 -12.46 -21.87 -18.42
C LYS A 258 -12.46 -20.42 -17.95
N ARG A 259 -11.34 -19.71 -18.09
CA ARG A 259 -11.15 -18.29 -17.75
C ARG A 259 -11.54 -17.92 -16.31
N LEU A 260 -11.57 -18.86 -15.37
CA LEU A 260 -11.97 -18.60 -13.99
C LEU A 260 -10.96 -17.70 -13.27
N PRO A 261 -11.39 -16.73 -12.45
CA PRO A 261 -10.46 -15.84 -11.75
C PRO A 261 -9.53 -16.64 -10.83
N LYS A 262 -8.30 -16.15 -10.64
CA LYS A 262 -7.26 -16.82 -9.85
C LYS A 262 -7.75 -17.26 -8.47
N ASP A 263 -8.51 -16.40 -7.79
CA ASP A 263 -9.06 -16.68 -6.46
C ASP A 263 -10.04 -17.87 -6.47
N GLU A 264 -10.91 -17.95 -7.47
CA GLU A 264 -11.86 -19.05 -7.64
C GLU A 264 -11.12 -20.37 -7.93
N VAL A 265 -10.09 -20.34 -8.78
CA VAL A 265 -9.25 -21.52 -9.04
C VAL A 265 -8.57 -21.99 -7.76
N CYS A 266 -8.00 -21.06 -6.98
CA CYS A 266 -7.34 -21.38 -5.71
C CYS A 266 -8.32 -21.98 -4.69
N ASN A 267 -9.51 -21.40 -4.56
CA ASN A 267 -10.55 -21.90 -3.65
C ASN A 267 -11.03 -23.30 -4.03
N ARG A 268 -11.29 -23.55 -5.32
CA ARG A 268 -11.69 -24.88 -5.82
C ARG A 268 -10.64 -25.95 -5.57
N LEU A 269 -9.37 -25.60 -5.78
CA LEU A 269 -8.25 -26.51 -5.54
C LEU A 269 -7.87 -26.60 -4.04
N GLY A 270 -8.43 -25.74 -3.19
CA GLY A 270 -8.10 -25.69 -1.76
C GLY A 270 -6.66 -25.25 -1.48
N ILE A 271 -6.10 -24.44 -2.37
CA ILE A 271 -4.70 -23.99 -2.32
C ILE A 271 -4.61 -22.49 -2.05
N SER A 272 -3.45 -22.05 -1.59
CA SER A 272 -3.15 -20.61 -1.55
C SER A 272 -2.69 -20.10 -2.92
N LYS A 273 -2.62 -18.78 -3.09
CA LYS A 273 -2.13 -18.13 -4.32
C LYS A 273 -0.68 -18.52 -4.67
N LYS A 274 0.13 -18.84 -3.65
CA LYS A 274 1.57 -19.06 -3.81
C LYS A 274 1.90 -20.34 -4.61
N PRO A 275 1.35 -21.53 -4.30
CA PRO A 275 1.49 -22.71 -5.16
C PRO A 275 1.02 -22.47 -6.60
N PHE A 276 -0.08 -21.74 -6.79
CA PHE A 276 -0.58 -21.38 -8.11
C PHE A 276 0.44 -20.55 -8.91
N ASP A 277 0.97 -19.48 -8.30
CA ASP A 277 1.97 -18.62 -8.96
C ASP A 277 3.26 -19.37 -9.27
N ARG A 278 3.71 -20.22 -8.35
CA ARG A 278 4.88 -21.06 -8.56
C ARG A 278 4.68 -21.98 -9.77
N ILE A 279 3.51 -22.61 -9.91
CA ILE A 279 3.23 -23.49 -11.06
C ILE A 279 3.21 -22.68 -12.37
N LEU A 280 2.65 -21.47 -12.37
CA LEU A 280 2.73 -20.61 -13.56
C LEU A 280 4.19 -20.32 -13.94
N GLU A 281 5.03 -19.98 -12.96
CA GLU A 281 6.45 -19.69 -13.16
C GLU A 281 7.23 -20.94 -13.63
N GLU A 282 7.05 -22.08 -12.98
CA GLU A 282 7.71 -23.36 -13.32
C GLU A 282 7.34 -23.84 -14.73
N GLN A 283 6.11 -23.60 -15.18
CA GLN A 283 5.65 -23.95 -16.52
C GLN A 283 5.93 -22.87 -17.57
N GLY A 284 6.46 -21.71 -17.17
CA GLY A 284 6.66 -20.57 -18.05
C GLY A 284 5.36 -19.99 -18.63
N TRP A 285 4.26 -20.08 -17.88
CA TRP A 285 2.97 -19.52 -18.26
C TRP A 285 2.81 -18.09 -17.74
N ASP A 286 2.51 -17.16 -18.65
CA ASP A 286 2.25 -15.78 -18.27
C ASP A 286 0.94 -15.68 -17.47
N ALA A 287 1.04 -15.10 -16.28
CA ALA A 287 -0.14 -14.77 -15.50
C ALA A 287 -1.02 -13.77 -16.28
N ARG A 288 -2.33 -14.02 -16.34
CA ARG A 288 -3.27 -13.02 -16.89
C ARG A 288 -3.08 -11.68 -16.16
N PRO A 289 -3.15 -10.55 -16.89
CA PRO A 289 -3.05 -9.23 -16.28
C PRO A 289 -4.06 -9.06 -15.13
N VAL A 290 -3.59 -8.51 -14.02
CA VAL A 290 -4.43 -8.25 -12.83
C VAL A 290 -5.68 -7.46 -13.25
N GLY A 291 -6.88 -7.94 -12.93
CA GLY A 291 -8.15 -7.32 -13.33
C GLY A 291 -8.74 -7.82 -14.65
N PHE A 292 -8.32 -8.97 -15.16
CA PHE A 292 -9.00 -9.65 -16.28
C PHE A 292 -10.36 -10.19 -15.81
N GLN A 293 -11.42 -9.40 -15.94
CA GLN A 293 -12.79 -9.92 -16.01
C GLN A 293 -13.12 -10.13 -17.49
N SER A 294 -13.55 -11.35 -17.82
CA SER A 294 -14.11 -11.67 -19.14
C SER A 294 -15.50 -11.03 -19.22
N LEU A 295 -15.54 -9.72 -19.40
CA LEU A 295 -16.74 -9.03 -19.85
C LEU A 295 -16.76 -9.14 -21.38
N GLU A 296 -17.77 -9.80 -21.92
CA GLU A 296 -18.04 -9.82 -23.36
C GLU A 296 -18.52 -8.43 -23.77
N ILE A 297 -17.57 -7.51 -23.98
CA ILE A 297 -17.85 -6.21 -24.59
C ILE A 297 -17.96 -6.46 -26.10
N ASP A 298 -19.11 -6.17 -26.69
CA ASP A 298 -19.28 -6.20 -28.15
C ASP A 298 -18.38 -5.11 -28.77
N LEU A 299 -17.48 -5.53 -29.66
CA LEU A 299 -16.53 -4.65 -30.33
C LEU A 299 -17.25 -3.60 -31.18
N ASP A 300 -18.35 -3.96 -31.83
CA ASP A 300 -19.08 -3.06 -32.72
C ASP A 300 -19.84 -2.01 -31.90
N GLU A 301 -20.44 -2.41 -30.78
CA GLU A 301 -21.04 -1.48 -29.83
C GLU A 301 -19.99 -0.52 -29.23
N PHE A 302 -18.83 -1.03 -28.80
CA PHE A 302 -17.75 -0.19 -28.29
C PHE A 302 -17.26 0.82 -29.35
N LYS A 303 -17.05 0.38 -30.60
CA LYS A 303 -16.64 1.27 -31.69
C LYS A 303 -17.68 2.36 -31.96
N ARG A 304 -18.97 2.01 -31.99
CA ARG A 304 -20.07 2.96 -32.16
C ARG A 304 -20.07 4.02 -31.06
N LEU A 305 -19.96 3.60 -29.79
CA LEU A 305 -19.90 4.53 -28.66
C LEU A 305 -18.63 5.39 -28.68
N TYR A 306 -17.48 4.82 -29.04
CA TYR A 306 -16.17 5.48 -28.96
C TYR A 306 -15.87 6.40 -30.15
N TYR A 307 -16.21 5.98 -31.38
CA TYR A 307 -15.95 6.72 -32.62
C TYR A 307 -17.15 7.52 -33.11
N ASP A 308 -18.35 6.91 -33.17
CA ASP A 308 -19.52 7.57 -33.77
C ASP A 308 -20.20 8.54 -32.79
N GLU A 309 -20.37 8.12 -31.54
CA GLU A 309 -20.93 8.96 -30.48
C GLU A 309 -19.87 9.81 -29.75
N GLU A 310 -18.59 9.57 -30.03
CA GLU A 310 -17.45 10.25 -29.40
C GLU A 310 -17.45 10.21 -27.85
N LEU A 311 -18.11 9.23 -27.22
CA LEU A 311 -18.19 9.11 -25.76
C LEU A 311 -16.83 8.86 -25.12
N THR A 312 -16.58 9.47 -23.96
CA THR A 312 -15.33 9.24 -23.22
C THR A 312 -15.29 7.81 -22.68
N LEU A 313 -14.10 7.26 -22.41
CA LEU A 313 -14.01 5.93 -21.78
C LEU A 313 -14.73 5.88 -20.42
N ASP A 314 -14.83 7.01 -19.71
CA ASP A 314 -15.62 7.12 -18.48
C ASP A 314 -17.12 7.01 -18.75
N ASP A 315 -17.64 7.71 -19.76
CA ASP A 315 -19.05 7.62 -20.16
C ASP A 315 -19.41 6.19 -20.62
N ILE A 316 -18.55 5.58 -21.44
CA ILE A 316 -18.72 4.19 -21.90
C ILE A 316 -18.65 3.22 -20.71
N SER A 317 -17.79 3.47 -19.73
CA SER A 317 -17.65 2.62 -18.54
C SER A 317 -18.95 2.57 -17.72
N LYS A 318 -19.63 3.72 -17.59
CA LYS A 318 -20.92 3.82 -16.91
C LYS A 318 -22.03 3.13 -17.71
N GLN A 319 -21.99 3.28 -19.03
CA GLN A 319 -23.02 2.72 -19.92
C GLN A 319 -22.95 1.20 -20.03
N LEU A 320 -21.75 0.64 -20.08
CA LEU A 320 -21.52 -0.80 -20.17
C LEU A 320 -21.35 -1.48 -18.80
N GLU A 321 -21.44 -0.72 -17.70
CA GLU A 321 -21.22 -1.18 -16.33
C GLU A 321 -19.88 -1.91 -16.13
N VAL A 322 -18.84 -1.44 -16.81
CA VAL A 322 -17.48 -2.01 -16.76
C VAL A 322 -16.49 -1.00 -16.22
N SER A 323 -15.34 -1.45 -15.73
CA SER A 323 -14.31 -0.51 -15.28
C SER A 323 -13.64 0.21 -16.46
N ILE A 324 -13.23 1.47 -16.27
CA ILE A 324 -12.45 2.23 -17.28
C ILE A 324 -11.18 1.46 -17.68
N THR A 325 -10.54 0.79 -16.72
CA THR A 325 -9.34 -0.03 -16.96
C THR A 325 -9.64 -1.19 -17.92
N THR A 326 -10.82 -1.81 -17.80
CA THR A 326 -11.29 -2.84 -18.73
C THR A 326 -11.41 -2.28 -20.14
N LEU A 327 -12.00 -1.09 -20.30
CA LEU A 327 -12.15 -0.45 -21.61
C LEU A 327 -10.82 -0.01 -22.22
N CYS A 328 -9.87 0.48 -21.41
CA CYS A 328 -8.52 0.80 -21.88
C CYS A 328 -7.84 -0.43 -22.48
N ARG A 329 -7.91 -1.57 -21.78
CA ARG A 329 -7.37 -2.84 -22.26
C ARG A 329 -8.10 -3.36 -23.48
N PHE A 330 -9.43 -3.33 -23.47
CA PHE A 330 -10.25 -3.76 -24.60
C PHE A 330 -9.89 -2.98 -25.87
N ARG A 331 -9.68 -1.66 -25.74
CA ARG A 331 -9.20 -0.80 -26.83
C ARG A 331 -7.81 -1.20 -27.32
N GLU A 332 -6.87 -1.44 -26.41
CA GLU A 332 -5.48 -1.86 -26.73
C GLU A 332 -5.44 -3.23 -27.41
N GLU A 333 -6.19 -4.20 -26.90
CA GLU A 333 -6.28 -5.58 -27.41
C GLU A 333 -6.82 -5.62 -28.86
N HIS A 334 -7.77 -4.74 -29.18
CA HIS A 334 -8.35 -4.63 -30.51
C HIS A 334 -7.63 -3.61 -31.41
N GLY A 335 -6.49 -3.07 -30.97
CA GLY A 335 -5.68 -2.13 -31.75
C GLY A 335 -6.41 -0.84 -32.14
N LEU A 336 -7.38 -0.40 -31.33
CA LEU A 336 -8.18 0.79 -31.62
C LEU A 336 -7.38 2.05 -31.30
N GLU A 337 -7.38 3.01 -32.22
CA GLU A 337 -6.62 4.25 -32.10
C GLU A 337 -7.03 5.08 -30.87
N ILE A 338 -6.01 5.62 -30.17
CA ILE A 338 -6.24 6.61 -29.12
C ILE A 338 -6.74 7.87 -29.80
N ARG A 339 -7.94 8.33 -29.44
CA ARG A 339 -8.44 9.62 -29.94
C ARG A 339 -7.45 10.71 -29.55
N ASP A 340 -6.86 11.33 -30.56
CA ASP A 340 -5.77 12.27 -30.36
C ASP A 340 -6.27 13.53 -29.63
N LYS A 341 -5.86 13.67 -28.37
CA LYS A 341 -6.13 14.85 -27.56
C LYS A 341 -5.45 16.09 -28.13
N ALA A 342 -4.37 15.94 -28.91
CA ALA A 342 -3.71 17.06 -29.57
C ALA A 342 -4.63 17.69 -30.63
N SER A 343 -5.29 16.88 -31.47
CA SER A 343 -6.27 17.38 -32.45
C SER A 343 -7.41 18.21 -31.82
N ILE A 344 -7.94 17.79 -30.67
CA ILE A 344 -9.01 18.53 -29.95
C ILE A 344 -8.46 19.82 -29.35
N ARG A 345 -7.25 19.77 -28.77
CA ARG A 345 -6.58 20.96 -28.21
C ARG A 345 -6.29 22.00 -29.28
N GLU A 346 -5.81 21.57 -30.45
CA GLU A 346 -5.56 22.41 -31.61
C GLU A 346 -6.84 23.04 -32.15
N LEU A 347 -7.92 22.26 -32.29
CA LEU A 347 -9.23 22.78 -32.67
C LEU A 347 -9.71 23.84 -31.66
N ARG A 348 -9.56 23.55 -30.37
CA ARG A 348 -9.91 24.48 -29.30
C ARG A 348 -9.07 25.75 -29.30
N ASP A 349 -7.78 25.64 -29.63
CA ASP A 349 -6.88 26.80 -29.78
C ASP A 349 -7.21 27.60 -31.04
N ARG A 350 -7.67 26.96 -32.11
CA ARG A 350 -8.13 27.60 -33.34
C ARG A 350 -9.42 28.39 -33.12
N ILE A 351 -10.36 27.85 -32.36
CA ILE A 351 -11.67 28.46 -32.09
C ILE A 351 -11.55 29.64 -31.10
N PHE A 352 -10.87 29.43 -29.97
CA PHE A 352 -10.87 30.41 -28.87
C PHE A 352 -9.55 31.19 -28.73
N GLY A 353 -8.58 30.95 -29.60
CA GLY A 353 -7.22 31.47 -29.48
C GLY A 353 -6.38 30.77 -28.42
N LYS A 354 -5.10 31.15 -28.31
CA LYS A 354 -4.14 30.63 -27.30
C LYS A 354 -3.90 31.60 -26.13
N MET A 355 -4.37 32.84 -26.26
CA MET A 355 -4.06 33.92 -25.33
C MET A 355 -5.31 34.32 -24.56
N CYS A 356 -5.10 34.81 -23.35
CA CYS A 356 -6.13 35.38 -22.50
C CYS A 356 -6.65 36.66 -23.15
N VAL A 357 -7.95 36.72 -23.45
CA VAL A 357 -8.58 37.90 -24.08
C VAL A 357 -8.48 39.16 -23.21
N THR A 358 -8.25 38.98 -21.92
CA THR A 358 -8.19 40.05 -20.93
C THR A 358 -6.80 40.62 -20.71
N CYS A 359 -5.80 39.75 -20.51
CA CYS A 359 -4.45 40.18 -20.08
C CYS A 359 -3.33 39.72 -21.02
N GLY A 360 -3.67 39.08 -22.14
CA GLY A 360 -2.69 38.60 -23.13
C GLY A 360 -1.82 37.42 -22.69
N LYS A 361 -1.84 37.00 -21.43
CA LYS A 361 -1.07 35.81 -20.97
C LYS A 361 -1.62 34.52 -21.60
N PRO A 362 -0.84 33.42 -21.70
CA PRO A 362 -1.33 32.14 -22.19
C PRO A 362 -2.62 31.72 -21.45
N ARG A 363 -3.62 31.30 -22.22
CA ARG A 363 -4.92 30.89 -21.66
C ARG A 363 -4.77 29.58 -20.89
N ALA A 364 -5.63 29.39 -19.90
CA ALA A 364 -5.73 28.14 -19.16
C ALA A 364 -7.14 27.54 -19.19
N VAL A 365 -8.17 28.38 -19.30
CA VAL A 365 -9.58 28.00 -19.19
C VAL A 365 -10.40 28.76 -20.24
N ILE A 366 -11.53 28.20 -20.67
CA ILE A 366 -12.54 28.89 -21.48
C ILE A 366 -13.75 29.08 -20.59
N HIS A 367 -14.28 30.30 -20.55
CA HIS A 367 -15.40 30.68 -19.72
C HIS A 367 -16.57 31.14 -20.59
N LYS A 368 -17.81 30.78 -20.24
CA LYS A 368 -18.99 31.26 -20.95
C LYS A 368 -19.35 32.67 -20.47
N LYS A 369 -19.58 33.60 -21.40
CA LYS A 369 -19.79 35.03 -21.08
C LYS A 369 -21.14 35.32 -20.41
N ASP A 370 -22.09 34.40 -20.43
CA ASP A 370 -23.37 34.51 -19.72
C ASP A 370 -23.27 34.14 -18.23
N GLY A 371 -22.17 33.53 -17.81
CA GLY A 371 -21.94 33.10 -16.42
C GLY A 371 -22.75 31.87 -16.01
N VAL A 372 -23.47 31.25 -16.95
CA VAL A 372 -24.24 30.03 -16.71
C VAL A 372 -23.27 28.85 -16.59
N PRO A 373 -23.36 28.03 -15.51
CA PRO A 373 -22.55 26.83 -15.40
C PRO A 373 -22.74 25.92 -16.60
N HIS A 374 -21.64 25.35 -17.10
CA HIS A 374 -21.66 24.42 -18.22
C HIS A 374 -20.83 23.18 -17.88
N PRO A 375 -21.20 22.00 -18.42
CA PRO A 375 -20.33 20.83 -18.40
C PRO A 375 -18.98 21.12 -19.05
N VAL A 376 -17.90 20.61 -18.47
CA VAL A 376 -16.53 20.84 -18.97
C VAL A 376 -16.30 20.06 -20.27
N GLU A 377 -17.01 18.96 -20.44
CA GLU A 377 -16.92 17.98 -21.53
C GLU A 377 -17.24 18.60 -22.89
N ILE A 378 -18.11 19.60 -22.93
CA ILE A 378 -18.51 20.33 -24.16
C ILE A 378 -17.29 20.99 -24.82
N LEU A 379 -16.27 21.36 -24.03
CA LEU A 379 -15.03 21.97 -24.52
C LEU A 379 -13.97 20.94 -24.97
N TRP A 380 -14.31 19.65 -24.89
CA TRP A 380 -13.42 18.53 -25.19
C TRP A 380 -14.04 17.51 -26.16
N ARG A 381 -15.29 17.69 -26.59
CA ARG A 381 -15.93 16.91 -27.65
C ARG A 381 -15.83 17.67 -28.97
N LYS A 382 -15.39 16.99 -30.03
CA LYS A 382 -15.12 17.64 -31.32
C LYS A 382 -16.42 18.16 -31.94
N LYS A 383 -17.47 17.33 -31.92
CA LYS A 383 -18.82 17.72 -32.38
C LYS A 383 -19.33 18.97 -31.67
N ASP A 384 -19.22 19.01 -30.35
CA ASP A 384 -19.70 20.15 -29.55
C ASP A 384 -18.90 21.42 -29.85
N LEU A 385 -17.57 21.34 -29.87
CA LEU A 385 -16.69 22.47 -30.21
C LEU A 385 -17.05 23.13 -31.54
N LEU A 386 -17.42 22.33 -32.56
CA LEU A 386 -17.80 22.84 -33.88
C LEU A 386 -19.17 23.54 -33.89
N THR A 387 -20.02 23.30 -32.89
CA THR A 387 -21.33 23.95 -32.75
C THR A 387 -21.32 25.18 -31.84
N LEU A 388 -20.25 25.39 -31.08
CA LEU A 388 -20.13 26.54 -30.19
C LEU A 388 -19.90 27.82 -31.01
N ASN A 389 -20.69 28.86 -30.71
CA ASN A 389 -20.42 30.20 -31.20
C ASN A 389 -19.25 30.81 -30.40
N PRO A 390 -18.09 31.12 -31.01
CA PRO A 390 -16.92 31.61 -30.28
C PRO A 390 -17.16 32.91 -29.52
N GLU A 391 -18.09 33.74 -29.98
CA GLU A 391 -18.41 35.03 -29.36
C GLU A 391 -19.09 34.89 -28.00
N ASP A 392 -19.68 33.74 -27.68
CA ASP A 392 -20.31 33.49 -26.39
C ASP A 392 -19.31 33.06 -25.30
N TRP A 393 -18.02 32.93 -25.66
CA TRP A 393 -16.98 32.37 -24.80
C TRP A 393 -15.75 33.28 -24.72
N ALA A 394 -15.02 33.18 -23.62
CA ALA A 394 -13.81 33.93 -23.36
C ALA A 394 -12.67 32.99 -22.96
N ALA A 395 -11.56 33.04 -23.71
CA ALA A 395 -10.32 32.38 -23.31
C ALA A 395 -9.62 33.18 -22.21
N LEU A 396 -9.42 32.58 -21.03
CA LEU A 396 -8.87 33.26 -19.86
C LEU A 396 -7.71 32.48 -19.23
N CYS A 397 -6.75 33.21 -18.67
CA CYS A 397 -5.76 32.61 -17.77
C CYS A 397 -6.40 32.32 -16.39
N LYS A 398 -5.78 31.46 -15.57
CA LYS A 398 -6.36 31.07 -14.26
C LYS A 398 -6.72 32.28 -13.36
N PRO A 399 -5.89 33.34 -13.24
CA PRO A 399 -6.24 34.53 -12.45
C PRO A 399 -7.48 35.27 -12.98
N CYS A 400 -7.50 35.60 -14.28
CA CYS A 400 -8.63 36.31 -14.89
C CYS A 400 -9.93 35.49 -14.81
N HIS A 401 -9.84 34.16 -14.94
CA HIS A 401 -10.99 33.27 -14.79
C HIS A 401 -11.58 33.32 -13.37
N ARG A 402 -10.75 33.26 -12.33
CA ARG A 402 -11.21 33.35 -10.93
C ARG A 402 -11.89 34.68 -10.62
N ILE A 403 -11.30 35.78 -11.10
CA ILE A 403 -11.86 37.13 -10.89
C ILE A 403 -13.20 37.25 -11.60
N THR A 404 -13.27 36.85 -12.88
CA THR A 404 -14.51 36.83 -13.67
C THR A 404 -15.60 36.05 -12.95
N HIS A 405 -15.30 34.81 -12.53
CA HIS A 405 -16.27 33.96 -11.86
C HIS A 405 -16.76 34.59 -10.54
N SER A 406 -15.88 35.23 -9.77
CA SER A 406 -16.27 35.94 -8.54
C SER A 406 -17.19 37.12 -8.84
N LEU A 407 -16.86 37.94 -9.84
CA LEU A 407 -17.64 39.10 -10.26
C LEU A 407 -19.02 38.71 -10.79
N MET A 408 -19.10 37.70 -11.65
CA MET A 408 -20.38 37.23 -12.20
C MET A 408 -21.24 36.57 -11.12
N LYS A 409 -20.67 35.68 -10.30
CA LYS A 409 -21.44 34.92 -9.31
C LYS A 409 -21.90 35.78 -8.12
N ASN A 410 -21.01 36.60 -7.56
CA ASN A 410 -21.29 37.32 -6.32
C ASN A 410 -21.89 38.70 -6.56
N TYR A 411 -21.54 39.35 -7.67
CA TYR A 411 -21.93 40.74 -7.95
C TYR A 411 -22.86 40.87 -9.16
N ARG A 412 -23.20 39.76 -9.84
CA ARG A 412 -24.06 39.74 -11.03
C ARG A 412 -23.57 40.70 -12.12
N CYS A 413 -22.27 40.90 -12.23
CA CYS A 413 -21.68 41.76 -13.24
C CYS A 413 -21.79 41.11 -14.62
N GLU A 414 -22.28 41.87 -15.60
CA GLU A 414 -22.27 41.46 -17.00
C GLU A 414 -20.82 41.37 -17.53
N TRP A 415 -20.58 40.41 -18.43
CA TRP A 415 -19.26 40.19 -19.03
C TRP A 415 -18.65 41.45 -19.63
N SER A 416 -19.44 42.27 -20.32
CA SER A 416 -19.00 43.53 -20.93
C SER A 416 -18.33 44.49 -19.92
N LYS A 417 -18.90 44.59 -18.71
CA LYS A 417 -18.36 45.42 -17.62
C LYS A 417 -17.09 44.83 -17.03
N ILE A 418 -17.06 43.51 -16.86
CA ILE A 418 -15.89 42.77 -16.36
C ILE A 418 -14.72 42.92 -17.35
N GLU A 419 -15.00 42.79 -18.64
CA GLU A 419 -14.00 42.88 -19.70
C GLU A 419 -13.35 44.26 -19.73
N ILE A 420 -14.13 45.34 -19.61
CA ILE A 420 -13.61 46.72 -19.53
C ILE A 420 -12.71 46.87 -18.29
N ALA A 421 -13.23 46.51 -17.11
CA ALA A 421 -12.50 46.67 -15.85
C ALA A 421 -11.18 45.88 -15.83
N LEU A 422 -11.20 44.64 -16.32
CA LEU A 422 -9.98 43.83 -16.36
C LEU A 422 -8.97 44.32 -17.40
N LYS A 423 -9.41 44.87 -18.55
CA LYS A 423 -8.52 45.50 -19.53
C LYS A 423 -7.86 46.75 -18.96
N GLU A 424 -8.58 47.55 -18.18
CA GLU A 424 -8.02 48.72 -17.47
C GLU A 424 -6.97 48.29 -16.42
N LEU A 425 -7.28 47.27 -15.61
CA LEU A 425 -6.32 46.73 -14.65
C LEU A 425 -5.06 46.16 -15.32
N ALA A 426 -5.21 45.48 -16.46
CA ALA A 426 -4.07 44.97 -17.21
C ALA A 426 -3.18 46.08 -17.78
N ARG A 427 -3.76 47.22 -18.18
CA ARG A 427 -3.00 48.41 -18.61
C ARG A 427 -2.26 49.07 -17.46
N ASN A 428 -2.90 49.17 -16.28
CA ASN A 428 -2.34 49.87 -15.12
C ASN A 428 -1.31 49.03 -14.34
N GLY A 429 -1.33 47.70 -14.48
CA GLY A 429 -0.37 46.79 -13.82
C GLY A 429 0.82 46.38 -14.69
N ALA A 430 0.97 46.96 -15.87
CA ALA A 430 2.11 46.73 -16.78
C ALA A 430 3.19 47.83 -16.70
N SER A 431 2.99 48.84 -15.85
CA SER A 431 4.02 49.74 -15.32
C SER A 431 4.56 49.20 -14.00
#